data_AF-J3PGF9-F1
#
_entry.id   AF-J3PGF9-F1
#
_cell.length_a   1.000
_cell.length_b   1.000
_cell.length_c   1.000
_cell.angle_alpha   90.00
_cell.angle_beta   90.00
_cell.angle_gamma   90.00
#
_symmetry.space_group_name_H-M   'P 1'
#
loop_
_entity.id
_entity.type
_entity.pdbx_description
1 polymer ?
#
loop_
_entity_poly.entity_id
_entity_poly.type
_entity_poly.pdbx_seq_one_letter_code
_entity_poly.pdbx_strand_id
1 'polypeptide(L)'
;MAAANIVVPTTEEGQTAPAAPAKGVEQQQSVDPWNVSGGIDAEGNVQAINYNKLVEEFGTKLIDAELLERFERVTGHKPHRFMRRGIVFSHRELDVILDRHERNEPFFLYTGRGPSSDSMHIGHTVPFEFTRWLQEVFQVPLVIMMTDKYLFSEKRTIEEVQSYTKTNVRDIIAVGFNPEKTFIFSDYDFIGGAFYKNITRLSKHITYNQAKAIFGFNDSTNIGKIHFGSIQGATSFASSFPHIFGDDEKISSKIPCLIPCAIDQDPYFRMTRDVASRLKFAKPSLIHARFLDALQGPGSKMSASIDTSAIFMKDTPKQILNKVNKYAFSGGQVTVEEHREKGGDTTKDVPYQYLTFFLEDDEELEKIRVEYSTGKMLTGEIKQRCAEELQKYVLGFQERRAKVTDEVVAEFMKTRPLSLKWNTAGLGTETKDGAEGEAAGDGKMTKNQLKKLEKARQQAEKKEKKQAEKTAAAGAPAAKEEAS
;
A
#
# COMPACT_ATOMS: atom_id res chain seq x y z
N MET A 1 -45.69 38.67 -16.19
CA MET A 1 -44.34 39.17 -16.51
C MET A 1 -43.82 39.95 -15.32
N ALA A 2 -42.82 39.43 -14.62
CA ALA A 2 -41.80 40.19 -13.89
C ALA A 2 -40.80 39.17 -13.34
N ALA A 3 -39.57 39.26 -13.84
CA ALA A 3 -38.44 38.43 -13.43
C ALA A 3 -37.98 38.82 -12.03
N ALA A 4 -37.71 37.82 -11.19
CA ALA A 4 -36.96 37.98 -9.95
C ALA A 4 -35.59 37.32 -10.14
N ASN A 5 -34.56 38.17 -10.25
CA ASN A 5 -33.15 37.78 -10.26
C ASN A 5 -32.80 37.12 -8.91
N ILE A 6 -32.51 35.82 -8.94
CA ILE A 6 -31.79 35.16 -7.85
C ILE A 6 -30.32 35.20 -8.22
N VAL A 7 -29.58 36.04 -7.50
CA VAL A 7 -28.11 36.08 -7.51
C VAL A 7 -27.63 34.80 -6.83
N VAL A 8 -27.04 33.89 -7.61
CA VAL A 8 -26.31 32.72 -7.11
C VAL A 8 -24.89 33.19 -6.75
N PRO A 9 -24.40 33.01 -5.52
CA PRO A 9 -23.00 33.27 -5.23
C PRO A 9 -22.16 32.16 -5.86
N THR A 10 -21.40 32.51 -6.90
CA THR A 10 -20.31 31.72 -7.44
C THR A 10 -19.21 31.61 -6.39
N THR A 11 -19.08 30.44 -5.76
CA THR A 11 -17.85 30.03 -5.10
C THR A 11 -17.22 28.95 -5.98
N GLU A 12 -16.34 29.39 -6.87
CA GLU A 12 -15.42 28.52 -7.60
C GLU A 12 -14.36 28.00 -6.63
N GLU A 13 -14.55 26.79 -6.09
CA GLU A 13 -13.41 25.98 -5.65
C GLU A 13 -13.12 24.94 -6.74
N GLY A 14 -12.43 25.44 -7.78
CA GLY A 14 -11.58 24.58 -8.59
C GLY A 14 -10.45 24.06 -7.70
N GLN A 15 -10.09 22.78 -7.88
CA GLN A 15 -8.75 22.32 -7.49
C GLN A 15 -7.76 23.10 -8.36
N THR A 16 -7.42 24.30 -7.92
CA THR A 16 -6.28 25.05 -8.41
C THR A 16 -5.05 24.22 -8.06
N ALA A 17 -4.12 24.12 -9.00
CA ALA A 17 -2.75 23.73 -8.65
C ALA A 17 -2.33 24.56 -7.42
N PRO A 18 -1.64 23.97 -6.43
CA PRO A 18 -1.25 24.73 -5.25
C PRO A 18 -0.55 26.00 -5.72
N ALA A 19 -1.07 27.15 -5.28
CA ALA A 19 -0.40 28.43 -5.51
C ALA A 19 1.04 28.28 -5.01
N ALA A 20 2.00 28.79 -5.80
CA ALA A 20 3.40 28.76 -5.39
C ALA A 20 3.51 29.27 -3.95
N PRO A 21 4.10 28.49 -3.02
CA PRO A 21 4.13 28.86 -1.61
C PRO A 21 4.84 30.20 -1.46
N ALA A 22 4.32 31.04 -0.55
CA ALA A 22 4.99 32.27 -0.18
C ALA A 22 6.42 31.95 0.30
N LYS A 23 7.42 32.67 -0.23
CA LYS A 23 8.83 32.51 0.16
C LYS A 23 8.96 32.54 1.69
N GLY A 24 9.57 31.50 2.27
CA GLY A 24 9.97 31.45 3.69
C GLY A 24 9.16 30.56 4.63
N VAL A 25 8.26 29.69 4.13
CA VAL A 25 7.56 28.69 4.98
C VAL A 25 7.97 27.27 4.58
N GLU A 26 8.84 26.64 5.38
CA GLU A 26 9.12 25.22 5.26
C GLU A 26 7.87 24.39 5.56
N GLN A 27 7.58 23.40 4.71
CA GLN A 27 6.46 22.48 4.91
C GLN A 27 6.98 21.04 4.93
N GLN A 28 6.50 20.24 5.88
CA GLN A 28 6.80 18.81 5.90
C GLN A 28 5.99 18.07 4.83
N GLN A 29 6.52 16.93 4.37
CA GLN A 29 5.79 16.05 3.46
C GLN A 29 4.46 15.59 4.09
N SER A 30 3.43 15.41 3.26
CA SER A 30 2.12 14.88 3.66
C SER A 30 1.81 13.65 2.81
N VAL A 31 1.57 12.51 3.45
CA VAL A 31 1.20 11.26 2.77
C VAL A 31 0.02 10.63 3.48
N ASP A 32 -1.14 10.69 2.84
CA ASP A 32 -2.38 10.09 3.29
C ASP A 32 -3.17 9.53 2.08
N PRO A 33 -4.29 8.80 2.28
CA PRO A 33 -5.03 8.20 1.16
C PRO A 33 -5.59 9.16 0.11
N TRP A 34 -5.62 10.46 0.38
CA TRP A 34 -6.19 11.51 -0.48
C TRP A 34 -5.13 12.47 -1.02
N ASN A 35 -4.10 12.77 -0.23
CA ASN A 35 -3.06 13.73 -0.56
C ASN A 35 -1.66 13.13 -0.42
N VAL A 36 -0.85 13.37 -1.43
CA VAL A 36 0.57 13.01 -1.45
C VAL A 36 1.33 14.23 -1.95
N SER A 37 2.04 14.89 -1.05
CA SER A 37 2.87 16.05 -1.36
C SER A 37 4.25 15.92 -0.72
N GLY A 38 5.29 16.16 -1.51
CA GLY A 38 6.65 16.34 -1.00
C GLY A 38 6.74 17.53 -0.03
N GLY A 39 7.78 17.55 0.80
CA GLY A 39 8.08 18.72 1.63
C GLY A 39 8.47 19.92 0.77
N ILE A 40 8.36 21.13 1.31
CA ILE A 40 8.79 22.37 0.66
C ILE A 40 9.94 22.94 1.47
N ASP A 41 11.08 23.18 0.83
CA ASP A 41 12.25 23.81 1.46
C ASP A 41 12.08 25.33 1.63
N ALA A 42 13.03 25.97 2.31
CA ALA A 42 13.00 27.42 2.56
C ALA A 42 12.99 28.25 1.27
N GLU A 43 13.51 27.70 0.18
CA GLU A 43 13.58 28.28 -1.15
C GLU A 43 12.29 28.08 -1.97
N GLY A 44 11.34 27.28 -1.48
CA GLY A 44 10.05 27.01 -2.12
C GLY A 44 10.06 25.84 -3.10
N ASN A 45 11.11 25.01 -3.12
CA ASN A 45 11.19 23.84 -3.99
C ASN A 45 10.52 22.64 -3.35
N VAL A 46 9.75 21.91 -4.17
CA VAL A 46 9.16 20.62 -3.77
C VAL A 46 10.25 19.56 -3.73
N GLN A 47 10.37 18.91 -2.57
CA GLN A 47 11.34 17.86 -2.30
C GLN A 47 10.74 16.48 -2.64
N ALA A 48 11.61 15.53 -2.99
CA ALA A 48 11.21 14.14 -3.13
C ALA A 48 10.69 13.59 -1.79
N ILE A 49 9.77 12.63 -1.85
CA ILE A 49 9.22 11.99 -0.65
C ILE A 49 10.32 11.18 0.05
N ASN A 50 10.53 11.46 1.34
CA ASN A 50 11.41 10.69 2.19
C ASN A 50 10.67 9.45 2.72
N TYR A 51 10.83 8.34 2.00
CA TYR A 51 10.20 7.06 2.32
C TYR A 51 10.75 6.41 3.60
N ASN A 52 12.00 6.67 3.98
CA ASN A 52 12.55 6.16 5.25
C ASN A 52 11.88 6.82 6.45
N LYS A 53 11.65 8.14 6.39
CA LYS A 53 10.89 8.86 7.40
C LYS A 53 9.45 8.33 7.51
N LEU A 54 8.80 8.01 6.38
CA LEU A 54 7.47 7.39 6.40
C LEU A 54 7.47 6.02 7.07
N VAL A 55 8.52 5.21 6.89
CA VAL A 55 8.65 3.89 7.54
C VAL A 55 8.71 4.03 9.06
N GLU A 56 9.48 5.00 9.55
CA GLU A 56 9.57 5.31 10.98
C GLU A 56 8.22 5.82 11.54
N GLU A 57 7.61 6.80 10.88
CA GLU A 57 6.33 7.40 11.29
C GLU A 57 5.18 6.39 11.30
N PHE A 58 5.12 5.54 10.27
CA PHE A 58 4.05 4.54 10.16
C PHE A 58 4.40 3.27 10.97
N GLY A 59 5.65 3.12 11.41
CA GLY A 59 6.12 1.93 12.12
C GLY A 59 6.04 0.66 11.26
N THR A 60 6.39 0.78 9.98
CA THR A 60 6.56 -0.37 9.07
C THR A 60 8.00 -0.88 9.14
N LYS A 61 8.32 -1.97 8.43
CA LYS A 61 9.69 -2.50 8.33
C LYS A 61 10.18 -2.38 6.90
N LEU A 62 11.46 -2.06 6.70
CA LEU A 62 12.07 -2.11 5.37
C LEU A 62 12.17 -3.54 4.87
N ILE A 63 12.11 -3.70 3.55
CA ILE A 63 12.48 -4.94 2.87
C ILE A 63 14.00 -4.87 2.64
N ASP A 64 14.75 -5.57 3.47
CA ASP A 64 16.20 -5.64 3.42
C ASP A 64 16.69 -6.82 2.56
N ALA A 65 18.02 -6.91 2.39
CA ALA A 65 18.65 -7.97 1.60
C ALA A 65 18.35 -9.36 2.16
N GLU A 66 18.32 -9.53 3.48
CA GLU A 66 18.01 -10.82 4.12
C GLU A 66 16.59 -11.28 3.79
N LEU A 67 15.62 -10.37 3.81
CA LEU A 67 14.24 -10.68 3.45
C LEU A 67 14.10 -10.97 1.95
N LEU A 68 14.85 -10.31 1.07
CA LEU A 68 14.89 -10.61 -0.36
C LEU A 68 15.45 -12.01 -0.64
N GLU A 69 16.57 -12.37 -0.01
CA GLU A 69 17.17 -13.71 -0.11
C GLU A 69 16.24 -14.78 0.46
N ARG A 70 15.56 -14.48 1.57
CA ARG A 70 14.55 -15.37 2.12
C ARG A 70 13.39 -15.55 1.15
N PHE A 71 12.87 -14.47 0.56
CA PHE A 71 11.78 -14.56 -0.42
C PHE A 71 12.17 -15.50 -1.57
N GLU A 72 13.36 -15.34 -2.13
CA GLU A 72 13.86 -16.19 -3.22
C GLU A 72 13.96 -17.65 -2.81
N ARG A 73 14.57 -17.92 -1.65
CA ARG A 73 14.71 -19.28 -1.13
C ARG A 73 13.37 -19.96 -0.89
N VAL A 74 12.42 -19.24 -0.31
CA VAL A 74 11.10 -19.76 0.07
C VAL A 74 10.20 -20.00 -1.13
N THR A 75 10.23 -19.10 -2.10
CA THR A 75 9.33 -19.17 -3.26
C THR A 75 9.97 -19.89 -4.46
N GLY A 76 11.29 -20.01 -4.51
CA GLY A 76 12.01 -20.48 -5.70
C GLY A 76 12.03 -19.47 -6.85
N HIS A 77 11.60 -18.22 -6.61
CA HIS A 77 11.54 -17.17 -7.61
C HIS A 77 12.44 -15.99 -7.25
N LYS A 78 13.25 -15.52 -8.21
CA LYS A 78 13.98 -14.26 -8.09
C LYS A 78 13.00 -13.14 -7.69
N PRO A 79 13.25 -12.36 -6.62
CA PRO A 79 12.33 -11.32 -6.16
C PRO A 79 12.03 -10.34 -7.28
N HIS A 80 10.79 -9.83 -7.38
CA HIS A 80 10.39 -8.94 -8.47
C HIS A 80 11.31 -7.72 -8.58
N ARG A 81 11.47 -7.16 -9.78
CA ARG A 81 12.33 -5.97 -9.98
C ARG A 81 11.89 -4.81 -9.08
N PHE A 82 10.61 -4.69 -8.77
CA PHE A 82 10.13 -3.68 -7.81
C PHE A 82 10.70 -3.87 -6.41
N MET A 83 10.88 -5.12 -5.95
CA MET A 83 11.50 -5.40 -4.66
C MET A 83 13.01 -5.16 -4.73
N ARG A 84 13.67 -5.67 -5.77
CA ARG A 84 15.14 -5.53 -5.94
C ARG A 84 15.58 -4.07 -6.09
N ARG A 85 14.76 -3.22 -6.71
CA ARG A 85 15.04 -1.80 -6.99
C ARG A 85 14.46 -0.86 -5.93
N GLY A 86 13.95 -1.36 -4.80
CA GLY A 86 13.41 -0.54 -3.72
C GLY A 86 12.17 0.28 -4.10
N ILE A 87 11.44 -0.13 -5.14
CA ILE A 87 10.13 0.44 -5.47
C ILE A 87 9.10 -0.09 -4.47
N VAL A 88 9.14 -1.39 -4.22
CA VAL A 88 8.46 -2.06 -3.12
C VAL A 88 9.49 -2.17 -2.00
N PHE A 89 9.31 -1.38 -0.95
CA PHE A 89 10.41 -1.04 -0.04
C PHE A 89 10.11 -1.31 1.43
N SER A 90 8.83 -1.41 1.81
CA SER A 90 8.46 -1.69 3.21
C SER A 90 7.32 -2.69 3.30
N HIS A 91 7.14 -3.27 4.49
CA HIS A 91 6.16 -4.31 4.74
C HIS A 91 5.64 -4.30 6.19
N ARG A 92 4.57 -5.06 6.42
CA ARG A 92 4.13 -5.54 7.74
C ARG A 92 3.93 -7.04 7.67
N GLU A 93 4.69 -7.79 8.46
CA GLU A 93 4.51 -9.25 8.63
C GLU A 93 4.60 -10.06 7.30
N LEU A 94 5.46 -9.64 6.36
CA LEU A 94 5.73 -10.42 5.15
C LEU A 94 6.42 -11.75 5.50
N ASP A 95 7.25 -11.73 6.55
CA ASP A 95 7.84 -12.90 7.18
C ASP A 95 6.79 -13.94 7.60
N VAL A 96 5.61 -13.52 8.09
CA VAL A 96 4.51 -14.42 8.45
C VAL A 96 3.87 -15.05 7.21
N ILE A 97 3.78 -14.32 6.10
CA ILE A 97 3.30 -14.87 4.83
C ILE A 97 4.29 -15.91 4.29
N LEU A 98 5.59 -15.63 4.37
CA LEU A 98 6.63 -16.58 3.97
C LEU A 98 6.61 -17.84 4.85
N ASP A 99 6.49 -17.71 6.17
CA ASP A 99 6.30 -18.85 7.10
C ASP A 99 5.14 -19.75 6.66
N ARG A 100 4.00 -19.14 6.30
CA ARG A 100 2.80 -19.89 5.86
C ARG A 100 3.03 -20.57 4.53
N HIS A 101 3.68 -19.91 3.58
CA HIS A 101 4.02 -20.50 2.30
C HIS A 101 4.94 -21.71 2.47
N GLU A 102 5.99 -21.62 3.30
CA GLU A 102 6.89 -22.75 3.62
C GLU A 102 6.13 -23.96 4.21
N ARG A 103 5.06 -23.70 4.97
CA ARG A 103 4.22 -24.73 5.61
C ARG A 103 3.04 -25.19 4.76
N ASN A 104 2.89 -24.68 3.52
CA ASN A 104 1.71 -24.89 2.67
C ASN A 104 0.38 -24.52 3.35
N GLU A 105 0.42 -23.53 4.24
CA GLU A 105 -0.74 -22.99 4.94
C GLU A 105 -1.45 -21.91 4.09
N PRO A 106 -2.77 -21.76 4.24
CA PRO A 106 -3.54 -20.82 3.44
C PRO A 106 -3.23 -19.35 3.75
N PHE A 107 -3.24 -18.54 2.70
CA PHE A 107 -3.44 -17.10 2.72
C PHE A 107 -4.00 -16.66 1.36
N PHE A 108 -4.42 -15.39 1.24
CA PHE A 108 -4.89 -14.82 -0.03
C PHE A 108 -4.32 -13.43 -0.27
N LEU A 109 -4.39 -12.95 -1.51
CA LEU A 109 -4.04 -11.58 -1.87
C LEU A 109 -5.29 -10.69 -1.85
N TYR A 110 -5.12 -9.46 -1.41
CA TYR A 110 -6.14 -8.42 -1.52
C TYR A 110 -5.50 -7.13 -2.03
N THR A 111 -6.08 -6.56 -3.09
CA THR A 111 -5.80 -5.17 -3.48
C THR A 111 -7.10 -4.50 -3.94
N GLY A 112 -7.06 -3.21 -4.27
CA GLY A 112 -8.28 -2.51 -4.66
C GLY A 112 -8.04 -1.26 -5.49
N ARG A 113 -9.13 -0.77 -6.08
CA ARG A 113 -9.15 0.44 -6.89
C ARG A 113 -10.43 1.19 -6.62
N GLY A 114 -10.31 2.46 -6.25
CA GLY A 114 -11.43 3.38 -6.33
C GLY A 114 -11.45 4.09 -7.68
N PRO A 115 -12.37 3.75 -8.60
CA PRO A 115 -12.37 4.25 -9.95
C PRO A 115 -12.76 5.72 -9.96
N SER A 116 -11.89 6.54 -10.57
CA SER A 116 -12.02 8.00 -10.59
C SER A 116 -12.10 8.61 -11.98
N SER A 117 -12.04 7.78 -13.02
CA SER A 117 -12.01 8.19 -14.43
C SER A 117 -12.21 6.96 -15.30
N ASP A 118 -12.56 7.16 -16.56
CA ASP A 118 -12.75 6.09 -17.54
C ASP A 118 -11.47 5.29 -17.86
N SER A 119 -10.29 5.86 -17.65
CA SER A 119 -9.03 5.21 -18.01
C SER A 119 -8.02 5.27 -16.87
N MET A 120 -7.33 4.15 -16.66
CA MET A 120 -6.12 4.09 -15.84
C MET A 120 -4.92 4.77 -16.53
N HIS A 121 -3.93 5.14 -15.73
CA HIS A 121 -2.60 5.54 -16.19
C HIS A 121 -1.57 4.55 -15.67
N ILE A 122 -0.34 4.61 -16.19
CA ILE A 122 0.74 3.66 -15.84
C ILE A 122 1.00 3.58 -14.33
N GLY A 123 0.84 4.68 -13.58
CA GLY A 123 0.96 4.64 -12.12
C GLY A 123 -0.08 3.74 -11.43
N HIS A 124 -1.27 3.57 -12.02
CA HIS A 124 -2.30 2.68 -11.47
C HIS A 124 -2.02 1.21 -11.78
N THR A 125 -1.26 0.89 -12.83
CA THR A 125 -0.99 -0.51 -13.19
C THR A 125 0.10 -1.12 -12.30
N VAL A 126 1.01 -0.31 -11.74
CA VAL A 126 2.13 -0.78 -10.90
C VAL A 126 1.68 -1.70 -9.75
N PRO A 127 0.71 -1.34 -8.88
CA PRO A 127 0.26 -2.24 -7.82
C PRO A 127 -0.37 -3.54 -8.36
N PHE A 128 -1.12 -3.45 -9.47
CA PHE A 128 -1.76 -4.62 -10.08
C PHE A 128 -0.76 -5.57 -10.73
N GLU A 129 0.24 -5.04 -11.43
CA GLU A 129 1.29 -5.84 -12.04
C GLU A 129 2.08 -6.61 -10.99
N PHE A 130 2.42 -5.94 -9.88
CA PHE A 130 3.08 -6.59 -8.77
C PHE A 130 2.18 -7.65 -8.12
N THR A 131 0.89 -7.34 -7.93
CA THR A 131 -0.09 -8.29 -7.38
C THR A 131 -0.26 -9.51 -8.28
N ARG A 132 -0.27 -9.33 -9.60
CA ARG A 132 -0.32 -10.43 -10.58
C ARG A 132 0.91 -11.33 -10.44
N TRP A 133 2.09 -10.73 -10.37
CA TRP A 133 3.33 -11.50 -10.16
C TRP A 133 3.30 -12.26 -8.82
N LEU A 134 2.85 -11.63 -7.73
CA LEU A 134 2.66 -12.32 -6.45
C LEU A 134 1.67 -13.48 -6.55
N GLN A 135 0.57 -13.32 -7.29
CA GLN A 135 -0.40 -14.40 -7.53
C GLN A 135 0.25 -15.56 -8.30
N GLU A 136 1.10 -15.27 -9.29
CA GLU A 136 1.83 -16.28 -10.07
C GLU A 136 2.87 -17.01 -9.22
N VAL A 137 3.63 -16.30 -8.38
CA VAL A 137 4.65 -16.90 -7.50
C VAL A 137 4.02 -17.76 -6.42
N PHE A 138 3.06 -17.20 -5.69
CA PHE A 138 2.47 -17.89 -4.53
C PHE A 138 1.33 -18.85 -4.89
N GLN A 139 0.78 -18.74 -6.11
CA GLN A 139 -0.33 -19.57 -6.59
C GLN A 139 -1.61 -19.47 -5.73
N VAL A 140 -1.83 -18.33 -5.06
CA VAL A 140 -2.94 -18.08 -4.11
C VAL A 140 -4.14 -17.36 -4.73
N PRO A 141 -5.32 -17.39 -4.08
CA PRO A 141 -6.48 -16.59 -4.48
C PRO A 141 -6.22 -15.10 -4.34
N LEU A 142 -6.86 -14.30 -5.19
CA LEU A 142 -6.84 -12.85 -5.16
C LEU A 142 -8.27 -12.30 -5.14
N VAL A 143 -8.52 -11.34 -4.24
CA VAL A 143 -9.71 -10.50 -4.28
C VAL A 143 -9.33 -9.07 -4.65
N ILE A 144 -10.08 -8.47 -5.58
CA ILE A 144 -9.91 -7.07 -6.00
C ILE A 144 -11.20 -6.31 -5.70
N MET A 145 -11.09 -5.32 -4.83
CA MET A 145 -12.21 -4.45 -4.45
C MET A 145 -12.28 -3.23 -5.36
N MET A 146 -13.43 -3.00 -5.98
CA MET A 146 -13.76 -1.78 -6.70
C MET A 146 -14.56 -0.86 -5.78
N THR A 147 -13.90 0.15 -5.24
CA THR A 147 -14.44 0.94 -4.12
C THR A 147 -15.28 2.13 -4.56
N ASP A 148 -16.32 2.48 -3.80
CA ASP A 148 -17.19 3.60 -4.13
C ASP A 148 -16.54 4.98 -3.93
N LYS A 149 -16.04 5.59 -5.02
CA LYS A 149 -15.46 6.95 -4.98
C LYS A 149 -16.50 8.06 -4.83
N TYR A 150 -17.80 7.77 -4.94
CA TYR A 150 -18.88 8.75 -4.80
C TYR A 150 -18.78 9.49 -3.45
N LEU A 151 -18.55 8.76 -2.36
CA LEU A 151 -18.42 9.34 -1.01
C LEU A 151 -17.30 10.38 -0.89
N PHE A 152 -16.31 10.32 -1.79
CA PHE A 152 -15.11 11.15 -1.80
C PHE A 152 -15.12 12.26 -2.86
N SER A 153 -16.24 12.44 -3.55
CA SER A 153 -16.38 13.40 -4.64
C SER A 153 -17.64 14.23 -4.48
N GLU A 154 -17.52 15.55 -4.58
CA GLU A 154 -18.67 16.46 -4.55
C GLU A 154 -19.36 16.60 -5.92
N LYS A 155 -18.68 16.21 -6.99
CA LYS A 155 -19.09 16.49 -8.37
C LYS A 155 -19.64 15.30 -9.15
N ARG A 156 -19.64 14.10 -8.56
CA ARG A 156 -19.94 12.85 -9.28
C ARG A 156 -21.25 12.25 -8.85
N THR A 157 -21.93 11.58 -9.77
CA THR A 157 -23.08 10.72 -9.44
C THR A 157 -22.66 9.27 -9.18
N ILE A 158 -23.59 8.47 -8.65
CA ILE A 158 -23.37 7.03 -8.44
C ILE A 158 -23.23 6.32 -9.79
N GLU A 159 -24.08 6.68 -10.75
CA GLU A 159 -24.13 6.08 -12.08
C GLU A 159 -22.81 6.31 -12.83
N GLU A 160 -22.21 7.50 -12.69
CA GLU A 160 -20.89 7.80 -13.24
C GLU A 160 -19.79 6.92 -12.64
N VAL A 161 -19.77 6.76 -11.30
CA VAL A 161 -18.78 5.92 -10.61
C VAL A 161 -18.94 4.43 -10.98
N GLN A 162 -20.18 3.96 -11.12
CA GLN A 162 -20.47 2.59 -11.57
C GLN A 162 -20.04 2.39 -13.04
N SER A 163 -20.21 3.39 -13.91
CA SER A 163 -19.69 3.36 -15.28
C SER A 163 -18.16 3.25 -15.29
N TYR A 164 -17.46 4.06 -14.48
CA TYR A 164 -16.01 3.98 -14.35
C TYR A 164 -15.56 2.63 -13.82
N THR A 165 -16.31 2.03 -12.89
CA THR A 165 -16.04 0.70 -12.36
C THR A 165 -15.99 -0.33 -13.49
N LYS A 166 -17.00 -0.38 -14.36
CA LYS A 166 -17.04 -1.31 -15.50
C LYS A 166 -15.81 -1.17 -16.40
N THR A 167 -15.41 0.07 -16.70
CA THR A 167 -14.24 0.32 -17.56
C THR A 167 -12.92 -0.02 -16.86
N ASN A 168 -12.79 0.29 -15.57
CA ASN A 168 -11.58 -0.01 -14.78
C ASN A 168 -11.43 -1.52 -14.53
N VAL A 169 -12.53 -2.28 -14.42
CA VAL A 169 -12.46 -3.75 -14.34
C VAL A 169 -11.83 -4.32 -15.62
N ARG A 170 -12.18 -3.81 -16.80
CA ARG A 170 -11.52 -4.22 -18.06
C ARG A 170 -10.04 -3.89 -18.06
N ASP A 171 -9.66 -2.72 -17.56
CA ASP A 171 -8.26 -2.31 -17.42
C ASP A 171 -7.50 -3.26 -16.47
N ILE A 172 -8.10 -3.63 -15.34
CA ILE A 172 -7.50 -4.55 -14.35
C ILE A 172 -7.33 -5.95 -14.94
N ILE A 173 -8.35 -6.48 -15.64
CA ILE A 173 -8.26 -7.79 -16.31
C ILE A 173 -7.14 -7.77 -17.37
N ALA A 174 -6.98 -6.66 -18.09
CA ALA A 174 -5.93 -6.49 -19.10
C ALA A 174 -4.50 -6.49 -18.53
N VAL A 175 -4.32 -6.37 -17.21
CA VAL A 175 -3.02 -6.62 -16.56
C VAL A 175 -2.61 -8.09 -16.70
N GLY A 176 -3.58 -9.02 -16.80
CA GLY A 176 -3.32 -10.44 -17.06
C GLY A 176 -3.49 -11.36 -15.85
N PHE A 177 -4.45 -11.07 -14.97
CA PHE A 177 -4.78 -11.96 -13.85
C PHE A 177 -5.40 -13.28 -14.30
N ASN A 178 -5.20 -14.35 -13.52
CA ASN A 178 -5.83 -15.64 -13.79
C ASN A 178 -7.31 -15.62 -13.32
N PRO A 179 -8.31 -15.82 -14.21
CA PRO A 179 -9.72 -15.83 -13.83
C PRO A 179 -10.05 -16.94 -12.83
N GLU A 180 -9.40 -18.10 -12.86
CA GLU A 180 -9.69 -19.20 -11.92
C GLU A 180 -9.31 -18.87 -10.47
N LYS A 181 -8.45 -17.86 -10.27
CA LYS A 181 -7.90 -17.48 -8.96
C LYS A 181 -8.22 -16.05 -8.56
N THR A 182 -9.02 -15.33 -9.35
CA THR A 182 -9.27 -13.90 -9.12
C THR A 182 -10.75 -13.62 -9.05
N PHE A 183 -11.15 -12.95 -7.98
CA PHE A 183 -12.50 -12.42 -7.81
C PHE A 183 -12.44 -10.90 -7.74
N ILE A 184 -13.16 -10.22 -8.62
CA ILE A 184 -13.28 -8.76 -8.63
C ILE A 184 -14.69 -8.40 -8.20
N PHE A 185 -14.88 -7.47 -7.29
CA PHE A 185 -16.23 -7.08 -6.88
C PHE A 185 -16.38 -5.57 -6.75
N SER A 186 -17.59 -5.10 -7.03
CA SER A 186 -18.03 -3.73 -6.77
C SER A 186 -18.66 -3.67 -5.39
N ASP A 187 -18.32 -2.65 -4.59
CA ASP A 187 -18.94 -2.44 -3.28
C ASP A 187 -20.48 -2.39 -3.39
N TYR A 188 -21.00 -1.62 -4.36
CA TYR A 188 -22.44 -1.53 -4.63
C TYR A 188 -23.13 -2.89 -4.87
N ASP A 189 -22.43 -3.82 -5.52
CA ASP A 189 -23.04 -5.10 -5.94
C ASP A 189 -22.82 -6.22 -4.91
N PHE A 190 -21.79 -6.11 -4.07
CA PHE A 190 -21.35 -7.19 -3.18
C PHE A 190 -21.65 -6.96 -1.70
N ILE A 191 -21.94 -5.73 -1.27
CA ILE A 191 -22.29 -5.46 0.13
C ILE A 191 -23.54 -6.23 0.53
N GLY A 192 -23.36 -7.16 1.48
CA GLY A 192 -24.41 -8.02 2.00
C GLY A 192 -23.82 -9.21 2.74
N GLY A 193 -24.68 -10.11 3.24
CA GLY A 193 -24.29 -11.41 3.78
C GLY A 193 -23.12 -11.36 4.77
N ALA A 194 -22.11 -12.21 4.54
CA ALA A 194 -20.93 -12.33 5.39
C ALA A 194 -20.02 -11.08 5.35
N PHE A 195 -19.94 -10.41 4.19
CA PHE A 195 -19.16 -9.18 4.05
C PHE A 195 -19.72 -8.07 4.96
N TYR A 196 -21.05 -7.85 4.94
CA TYR A 196 -21.68 -6.86 5.81
C TYR A 196 -21.55 -7.18 7.31
N LYS A 197 -21.54 -8.46 7.69
CA LYS A 197 -21.23 -8.87 9.07
C LYS A 197 -19.82 -8.41 9.49
N ASN A 198 -18.83 -8.49 8.60
CA ASN A 198 -17.47 -8.01 8.91
C ASN A 198 -17.37 -6.49 8.89
N ILE A 199 -18.10 -5.79 8.00
CA ILE A 199 -18.22 -4.32 8.02
C ILE A 199 -18.75 -3.85 9.38
N THR A 200 -19.83 -4.46 9.88
CA THR A 200 -20.43 -4.08 11.16
C THR A 200 -19.54 -4.44 12.37
N ARG A 201 -18.81 -5.56 12.31
CA ARG A 201 -17.78 -5.89 13.31
C ARG A 201 -16.68 -4.83 13.35
N LEU A 202 -16.19 -4.38 12.20
CA LEU A 202 -15.18 -3.31 12.12
C LEU A 202 -15.71 -1.99 12.64
N SER A 203 -16.87 -1.54 12.14
CA SER A 203 -17.43 -0.23 12.50
C SER A 203 -17.72 -0.11 13.99
N LYS A 204 -18.17 -1.19 14.64
CA LYS A 204 -18.37 -1.23 16.11
C LYS A 204 -17.08 -0.98 16.91
N HIS A 205 -15.92 -1.30 16.34
CA HIS A 205 -14.62 -1.21 17.02
C HIS A 205 -13.81 0.03 16.63
N ILE A 206 -14.33 0.87 15.73
CA ILE A 206 -13.69 2.10 15.27
C ILE A 206 -14.53 3.26 15.79
N THR A 207 -13.99 3.96 16.79
CA THR A 207 -14.62 5.18 17.30
C THR A 207 -14.41 6.34 16.32
N TYR A 208 -15.31 7.32 16.36
CA TYR A 208 -15.12 8.53 15.56
C TYR A 208 -13.80 9.26 15.87
N ASN A 209 -13.38 9.32 17.14
CA ASN A 209 -12.10 9.90 17.51
C ASN A 209 -10.90 9.17 16.88
N GLN A 210 -10.96 7.84 16.76
CA GLN A 210 -9.94 7.09 16.04
C GLN A 210 -9.95 7.44 14.54
N ALA A 211 -11.13 7.51 13.92
CA ALA A 211 -11.23 7.92 12.52
C ALA A 211 -10.66 9.33 12.29
N LYS A 212 -10.97 10.31 13.16
CA LYS A 212 -10.37 11.66 13.10
C LYS A 212 -8.85 11.64 13.20
N ALA A 213 -8.30 10.87 14.15
CA ALA A 213 -6.86 10.81 14.37
C ALA A 213 -6.11 10.13 13.21
N ILE A 214 -6.72 9.15 12.55
CA ILE A 214 -6.09 8.37 11.47
C ILE A 214 -6.21 9.07 10.12
N PHE A 215 -7.37 9.69 9.87
CA PHE A 215 -7.78 10.16 8.55
C PHE A 215 -7.96 11.68 8.45
N GLY A 216 -7.77 12.42 9.55
CA GLY A 216 -7.94 13.87 9.55
C GLY A 216 -9.39 14.35 9.38
N PHE A 217 -10.38 13.47 9.59
CA PHE A 217 -11.79 13.85 9.51
C PHE A 217 -12.20 14.84 10.61
N ASN A 218 -13.26 15.59 10.33
CA ASN A 218 -13.85 16.58 11.23
C ASN A 218 -15.39 16.50 11.24
N ASP A 219 -16.03 17.33 12.05
CA ASP A 219 -17.49 17.25 12.29
C ASP A 219 -18.32 17.60 11.03
N SER A 220 -17.70 18.20 10.01
CA SER A 220 -18.31 18.48 8.70
C SER A 220 -18.11 17.34 7.69
N THR A 221 -17.31 16.32 8.03
CA THR A 221 -17.09 15.16 7.16
C THR A 221 -18.34 14.28 7.14
N ASN A 222 -18.82 13.91 5.94
CA ASN A 222 -20.01 13.06 5.85
C ASN A 222 -19.80 11.67 6.49
N ILE A 223 -20.88 11.12 7.06
CA ILE A 223 -20.85 9.84 7.79
C ILE A 223 -20.39 8.66 6.92
N GLY A 224 -20.59 8.75 5.60
CA GLY A 224 -20.13 7.73 4.65
C GLY A 224 -18.61 7.64 4.59
N LYS A 225 -17.91 8.79 4.45
CA LYS A 225 -16.43 8.86 4.49
C LYS A 225 -15.88 8.30 5.80
N ILE A 226 -16.49 8.67 6.92
CA ILE A 226 -16.09 8.21 8.26
C ILE A 226 -16.25 6.68 8.38
N HIS A 227 -17.35 6.13 7.88
CA HIS A 227 -17.65 4.71 7.94
C HIS A 227 -16.81 3.86 6.95
N PHE A 228 -16.38 4.45 5.83
CA PHE A 228 -15.76 3.75 4.70
C PHE A 228 -14.53 2.89 5.08
N GLY A 229 -13.74 3.30 6.07
CA GLY A 229 -12.62 2.49 6.54
C GLY A 229 -13.03 1.09 7.05
N SER A 230 -14.28 0.93 7.49
CA SER A 230 -14.84 -0.37 7.88
C SER A 230 -15.14 -1.26 6.66
N ILE A 231 -15.50 -0.65 5.53
CA ILE A 231 -15.77 -1.35 4.27
C ILE A 231 -14.46 -1.86 3.68
N GLN A 232 -13.47 -0.98 3.52
CA GLN A 232 -12.14 -1.33 3.02
C GLN A 232 -11.43 -2.33 3.95
N GLY A 233 -11.56 -2.18 5.27
CA GLY A 233 -11.00 -3.12 6.23
C GLY A 233 -11.63 -4.51 6.16
N ALA A 234 -12.94 -4.62 5.95
CA ALA A 234 -13.66 -5.90 5.99
C ALA A 234 -13.24 -6.85 4.86
N THR A 235 -12.80 -6.30 3.73
CA THR A 235 -12.24 -7.05 2.60
C THR A 235 -10.95 -7.81 2.98
N SER A 236 -10.27 -7.39 4.05
CA SER A 236 -9.06 -8.06 4.56
C SER A 236 -9.33 -9.40 5.25
N PHE A 237 -10.60 -9.71 5.56
CA PHE A 237 -10.96 -10.93 6.28
C PHE A 237 -11.53 -11.97 5.31
N ALA A 238 -10.91 -13.16 5.24
CA ALA A 238 -11.41 -14.26 4.42
C ALA A 238 -12.85 -14.67 4.77
N SER A 239 -13.29 -14.48 6.01
CA SER A 239 -14.70 -14.66 6.41
C SER A 239 -15.69 -13.76 5.68
N SER A 240 -15.25 -12.75 4.92
CA SER A 240 -16.09 -11.93 4.04
C SER A 240 -16.46 -12.64 2.74
N PHE A 241 -15.74 -13.71 2.36
CA PHE A 241 -15.89 -14.43 1.10
C PHE A 241 -16.10 -15.94 1.35
N PRO A 242 -17.22 -16.35 1.97
CA PRO A 242 -17.48 -17.76 2.28
C PRO A 242 -17.51 -18.66 1.04
N HIS A 243 -17.94 -18.13 -0.10
CA HIS A 243 -17.90 -18.83 -1.39
C HIS A 243 -16.48 -19.17 -1.88
N ILE A 244 -15.45 -18.51 -1.35
CA ILE A 244 -14.03 -18.79 -1.64
C ILE A 244 -13.40 -19.57 -0.47
N PHE A 245 -13.65 -19.17 0.77
CA PHE A 245 -12.89 -19.61 1.93
C PHE A 245 -13.67 -20.52 2.91
N GLY A 246 -14.91 -20.86 2.57
CA GLY A 246 -15.80 -21.70 3.37
C GLY A 246 -16.62 -20.93 4.40
N ASP A 247 -17.73 -21.54 4.83
CA ASP A 247 -18.71 -20.95 5.75
C ASP A 247 -18.30 -21.03 7.23
N ASP A 248 -17.33 -21.89 7.59
CA ASP A 248 -16.86 -21.98 8.98
C ASP A 248 -15.96 -20.79 9.33
N GLU A 249 -16.55 -19.80 10.00
CA GLU A 249 -15.87 -18.59 10.44
C GLU A 249 -14.70 -18.89 11.41
N LYS A 250 -14.71 -20.01 12.14
CA LYS A 250 -13.58 -20.38 13.01
C LYS A 250 -12.32 -20.70 12.22
N ILE A 251 -12.49 -21.17 10.98
CA ILE A 251 -11.42 -21.47 10.05
C ILE A 251 -11.11 -20.23 9.20
N SER A 252 -12.10 -19.67 8.51
CA SER A 252 -11.87 -18.57 7.55
C SER A 252 -11.37 -17.29 8.23
N SER A 253 -11.75 -17.00 9.47
CA SER A 253 -11.20 -15.86 10.23
C SER A 253 -9.71 -15.99 10.57
N LYS A 254 -9.11 -17.18 10.42
CA LYS A 254 -7.70 -17.45 10.68
C LYS A 254 -6.84 -17.43 9.43
N ILE A 255 -7.44 -17.22 8.25
CA ILE A 255 -6.72 -17.13 6.98
C ILE A 255 -6.32 -15.66 6.78
N PRO A 256 -5.02 -15.31 6.89
CA PRO A 256 -4.58 -13.94 6.67
C PRO A 256 -4.62 -13.58 5.19
N CYS A 257 -4.66 -12.28 4.90
CA CYS A 257 -4.34 -11.77 3.58
C CYS A 257 -2.96 -11.09 3.55
N LEU A 258 -2.38 -11.03 2.36
CA LEU A 258 -1.29 -10.13 2.01
C LEU A 258 -1.86 -9.02 1.11
N ILE A 259 -1.60 -7.76 1.47
CA ILE A 259 -2.12 -6.58 0.78
C ILE A 259 -0.98 -5.83 0.08
N PRO A 260 -0.84 -5.95 -1.25
CA PRO A 260 0.03 -5.10 -2.04
C PRO A 260 -0.66 -3.77 -2.33
N CYS A 261 -0.09 -2.68 -1.82
CA CYS A 261 -0.63 -1.33 -2.03
C CYS A 261 0.49 -0.28 -2.04
N ALA A 262 0.16 0.94 -2.43
CA ALA A 262 1.04 2.07 -2.15
C ALA A 262 0.97 2.43 -0.64
N ILE A 263 2.00 3.09 -0.13
CA ILE A 263 2.10 3.36 1.31
C ILE A 263 1.01 4.31 1.86
N ASP A 264 0.37 5.12 1.01
CA ASP A 264 -0.77 5.97 1.39
C ASP A 264 -1.97 5.18 1.91
N GLN A 265 -2.08 3.89 1.59
CA GLN A 265 -3.17 3.04 2.06
C GLN A 265 -2.92 2.40 3.44
N ASP A 266 -1.69 2.47 3.97
CA ASP A 266 -1.35 1.87 5.27
C ASP A 266 -2.26 2.32 6.43
N PRO A 267 -2.72 3.59 6.54
CA PRO A 267 -3.62 4.01 7.61
C PRO A 267 -4.90 3.16 7.72
N TYR A 268 -5.51 2.76 6.60
CA TYR A 268 -6.69 1.88 6.60
C TYR A 268 -6.38 0.52 7.20
N PHE A 269 -5.23 -0.04 6.86
CA PHE A 269 -4.88 -1.40 7.23
C PHE A 269 -4.21 -1.49 8.60
N ARG A 270 -3.51 -0.44 9.04
CA ARG A 270 -3.09 -0.28 10.43
C ARG A 270 -4.29 -0.33 11.37
N MET A 271 -5.34 0.45 11.07
CA MET A 271 -6.62 0.40 11.79
C MET A 271 -7.23 -1.01 11.75
N THR A 272 -7.23 -1.64 10.57
CA THR A 272 -7.79 -2.99 10.38
C THR A 272 -7.05 -4.03 11.22
N ARG A 273 -5.72 -3.96 11.33
CA ARG A 273 -4.90 -4.85 12.16
C ARG A 273 -5.20 -4.73 13.65
N ASP A 274 -5.45 -3.52 14.14
CA ASP A 274 -5.82 -3.26 15.53
C ASP A 274 -7.21 -3.85 15.86
N VAL A 275 -8.15 -3.75 14.92
CA VAL A 275 -9.47 -4.38 15.05
C VAL A 275 -9.39 -5.90 14.94
N ALA A 276 -8.62 -6.43 13.99
CA ALA A 276 -8.44 -7.88 13.80
C ALA A 276 -7.96 -8.55 15.09
N SER A 277 -7.00 -7.92 15.78
CA SER A 277 -6.49 -8.39 17.08
C SER A 277 -7.60 -8.53 18.14
N ARG A 278 -8.50 -7.53 18.22
CA ARG A 278 -9.63 -7.52 19.16
C ARG A 278 -10.69 -8.56 18.81
N LEU A 279 -10.94 -8.77 17.52
CA LEU A 279 -11.84 -9.81 17.01
C LEU A 279 -11.23 -11.22 17.07
N LYS A 280 -9.95 -11.34 17.41
CA LYS A 280 -9.16 -12.58 17.33
C LYS A 280 -9.11 -13.14 15.90
N PHE A 281 -9.18 -12.28 14.89
CA PHE A 281 -9.01 -12.63 13.49
C PHE A 281 -7.53 -12.54 13.09
N ALA A 282 -7.16 -13.20 12.00
CA ALA A 282 -5.84 -13.04 11.41
C ALA A 282 -5.61 -11.59 10.98
N LYS A 283 -4.45 -11.02 11.32
CA LYS A 283 -4.09 -9.68 10.90
C LYS A 283 -3.72 -9.70 9.42
N PRO A 284 -4.14 -8.70 8.62
CA PRO A 284 -3.62 -8.56 7.26
C PRO A 284 -2.13 -8.19 7.31
N SER A 285 -1.34 -8.85 6.46
CA SER A 285 0.04 -8.50 6.16
C SER A 285 0.06 -7.49 5.01
N LEU A 286 1.08 -6.65 4.95
CA LEU A 286 1.18 -5.58 3.95
C LEU A 286 2.54 -5.57 3.26
N ILE A 287 2.54 -5.14 2.00
CA ILE A 287 3.74 -4.87 1.23
C ILE A 287 3.54 -3.57 0.43
N HIS A 288 4.39 -2.58 0.68
CA HIS A 288 4.19 -1.21 0.25
C HIS A 288 5.10 -0.81 -0.90
N ALA A 289 4.49 -0.22 -1.93
CA ALA A 289 5.18 0.46 -3.00
C ALA A 289 5.30 1.98 -2.74
N ARG A 290 6.39 2.55 -3.24
CA ARG A 290 6.52 4.00 -3.45
C ARG A 290 5.63 4.45 -4.60
N PHE A 291 5.41 5.75 -4.72
CA PHE A 291 4.61 6.29 -5.82
C PHE A 291 5.45 6.35 -7.10
N LEU A 292 4.77 6.21 -8.24
CA LEU A 292 5.34 6.64 -9.51
C LEU A 292 5.09 8.15 -9.64
N ASP A 293 6.17 8.92 -9.73
CA ASP A 293 6.11 10.38 -9.86
C ASP A 293 5.31 10.80 -11.10
N ALA A 294 4.69 11.97 -11.05
CA ALA A 294 4.07 12.57 -12.23
C ALA A 294 5.14 13.03 -13.23
N LEU A 295 4.72 13.29 -14.48
CA LEU A 295 5.61 13.80 -15.52
C LEU A 295 6.33 15.09 -15.10
N GLN A 296 5.67 15.97 -14.35
CA GLN A 296 6.21 17.27 -13.93
C GLN A 296 7.39 17.20 -12.97
N GLY A 297 7.64 16.05 -12.33
CA GLY A 297 8.80 15.86 -11.47
C GLY A 297 8.52 15.22 -10.11
N PRO A 298 9.60 15.00 -9.34
CA PRO A 298 9.55 14.33 -8.04
C PRO A 298 8.63 15.03 -7.04
N GLY A 299 7.94 14.26 -6.20
CA GLY A 299 7.11 14.79 -5.12
C GLY A 299 5.68 15.16 -5.53
N SER A 300 5.29 14.85 -6.78
CA SER A 300 3.92 14.99 -7.27
C SER A 300 3.38 13.64 -7.77
N LYS A 301 2.12 13.32 -7.45
CA LYS A 301 1.45 12.09 -7.88
C LYS A 301 0.71 12.33 -9.20
N MET A 302 0.74 11.35 -10.11
CA MET A 302 -0.08 11.41 -11.33
C MET A 302 -1.56 11.61 -10.98
N SER A 303 -2.22 12.52 -11.70
CA SER A 303 -3.66 12.73 -11.59
C SER A 303 -4.35 12.42 -12.90
N ALA A 304 -5.39 11.58 -12.83
CA ALA A 304 -6.25 11.32 -13.97
C ALA A 304 -7.03 12.57 -14.44
N SER A 305 -7.11 13.64 -13.63
CA SER A 305 -7.73 14.92 -14.02
C SER A 305 -6.79 15.86 -14.77
N ILE A 306 -5.48 15.58 -14.81
CA ILE A 306 -4.48 16.45 -15.46
C ILE A 306 -3.79 15.65 -16.58
N ASP A 307 -4.21 15.86 -17.82
CA ASP A 307 -3.74 15.04 -18.96
C ASP A 307 -2.21 15.10 -19.16
N THR A 308 -1.63 16.26 -18.89
CA THR A 308 -0.18 16.49 -19.01
C THR A 308 0.63 15.87 -17.88
N SER A 309 -0.01 15.36 -16.82
CA SER A 309 0.69 14.79 -15.65
C SER A 309 0.98 13.30 -15.77
N ALA A 310 0.27 12.60 -16.66
CA ALA A 310 0.25 11.14 -16.68
C ALA A 310 0.31 10.58 -18.11
N ILE A 311 0.87 9.39 -18.22
CA ILE A 311 0.75 8.53 -19.40
C ILE A 311 -0.45 7.60 -19.18
N PHE A 312 -1.50 7.78 -19.96
CA PHE A 312 -2.71 6.96 -19.86
C PHE A 312 -2.55 5.65 -20.61
N MET A 313 -3.25 4.61 -20.16
CA MET A 313 -3.25 3.31 -20.83
C MET A 313 -3.95 3.35 -22.21
N LYS A 314 -4.66 4.44 -22.51
CA LYS A 314 -5.27 4.71 -23.82
C LYS A 314 -4.42 5.60 -24.74
N ASP A 315 -3.27 6.11 -24.26
CA ASP A 315 -2.43 6.99 -25.07
C ASP A 315 -1.86 6.22 -26.27
N THR A 316 -1.86 6.86 -27.44
CA THR A 316 -1.20 6.34 -28.65
C THR A 316 0.32 6.46 -28.52
N PRO A 317 1.10 5.68 -29.29
CA PRO A 317 2.56 5.79 -29.26
C PRO A 317 3.10 7.21 -29.47
N LYS A 318 2.45 7.97 -30.36
CA LYS A 318 2.77 9.39 -30.61
C LYS A 318 2.47 10.28 -29.40
N GLN A 319 1.35 10.06 -28.70
CA GLN A 319 1.03 10.80 -27.49
C GLN A 319 2.01 10.50 -26.37
N ILE A 320 2.40 9.24 -26.18
CA ILE A 320 3.40 8.83 -25.18
C ILE A 320 4.72 9.56 -25.44
N LEU A 321 5.24 9.49 -26.67
CA LEU A 321 6.48 10.18 -27.06
C LEU A 321 6.39 11.70 -26.82
N ASN A 322 5.30 12.33 -27.25
CA ASN A 322 5.09 13.76 -27.05
C ASN A 322 5.04 14.15 -25.57
N LYS A 323 4.36 13.35 -24.74
CA LYS A 323 4.24 13.62 -23.30
C LYS A 323 5.58 13.46 -22.59
N VAL A 324 6.33 12.39 -22.89
CA VAL A 324 7.68 12.18 -22.35
C VAL A 324 8.63 13.31 -22.78
N ASN A 325 8.62 13.69 -24.06
CA ASN A 325 9.50 14.74 -24.55
C ASN A 325 9.19 16.11 -23.95
N LYS A 326 7.91 16.50 -23.93
CA LYS A 326 7.49 17.85 -23.58
C LYS A 326 7.28 18.08 -22.08
N TYR A 327 6.78 17.08 -21.35
CA TYR A 327 6.34 17.27 -19.97
C TYR A 327 7.19 16.52 -18.94
N ALA A 328 7.93 15.47 -19.32
CA ALA A 328 8.77 14.76 -18.36
C ALA A 328 9.94 15.65 -17.92
N PHE A 329 10.00 15.90 -16.61
CA PHE A 329 11.08 16.64 -15.97
C PHE A 329 12.41 15.93 -16.19
N SER A 330 13.43 16.73 -16.54
CA SER A 330 14.78 16.27 -16.85
C SER A 330 15.72 16.58 -15.70
N GLY A 331 16.52 15.60 -15.29
CA GLY A 331 17.66 15.79 -14.39
C GLY A 331 18.94 16.25 -15.11
N GLY A 332 18.92 16.36 -16.44
CA GLY A 332 20.03 16.84 -17.26
C GLY A 332 20.20 18.36 -17.29
N GLN A 333 21.37 18.82 -17.75
CA GLN A 333 21.69 20.24 -17.93
C GLN A 333 20.96 20.88 -19.11
N VAL A 334 20.95 22.22 -19.15
CA VAL A 334 20.25 23.02 -20.18
C VAL A 334 20.95 22.93 -21.53
N THR A 335 22.28 23.00 -21.55
CA THR A 335 23.09 22.90 -22.77
C THR A 335 23.77 21.54 -22.90
N VAL A 336 24.08 21.16 -24.14
CA VAL A 336 24.77 19.88 -24.41
C VAL A 336 26.17 19.91 -23.81
N GLU A 337 26.87 21.04 -23.89
CA GLU A 337 28.22 21.24 -23.37
C GLU A 337 28.24 21.01 -21.86
N GLU A 338 27.34 21.66 -21.12
CA GLU A 338 27.23 21.45 -19.67
C GLU A 338 26.82 20.03 -19.33
N HIS A 339 25.93 19.42 -20.13
CA HIS A 339 25.50 18.04 -19.90
C HIS A 339 26.65 17.06 -20.10
N ARG A 340 27.49 17.27 -21.11
CA ARG A 340 28.69 16.46 -21.38
C ARG A 340 29.73 16.60 -20.27
N GLU A 341 29.82 17.77 -19.64
CA GLU A 341 30.77 18.05 -18.56
C GLU A 341 30.28 17.55 -17.19
N LYS A 342 29.03 17.84 -16.84
CA LYS A 342 28.47 17.64 -15.48
C LYS A 342 27.59 16.39 -15.36
N GLY A 343 27.11 15.85 -16.48
CA GLY A 343 26.14 14.76 -16.51
C GLY A 343 24.73 15.14 -16.05
N GLY A 344 23.85 14.13 -16.03
CA GLY A 344 22.48 14.23 -15.54
C GLY A 344 22.25 13.60 -14.17
N ASP A 345 21.37 14.20 -13.39
CA ASP A 345 20.93 13.70 -12.08
C ASP A 345 19.78 12.69 -12.23
N THR A 346 20.11 11.40 -12.18
CA THR A 346 19.14 10.30 -12.27
C THR A 346 18.14 10.27 -11.10
N THR A 347 18.46 10.89 -9.97
CA THR A 347 17.56 10.90 -8.80
C THR A 347 16.36 11.81 -8.99
N LYS A 348 16.48 12.80 -9.89
CA LYS A 348 15.42 13.76 -10.23
C LYS A 348 14.81 13.53 -11.61
N ASP A 349 15.50 12.79 -12.49
CA ASP A 349 15.09 12.56 -13.86
C ASP A 349 13.89 11.59 -13.97
N VAL A 350 12.73 12.11 -14.39
CA VAL A 350 11.50 11.31 -14.51
C VAL A 350 11.62 10.19 -15.55
N PRO A 351 12.19 10.40 -16.75
CA PRO A 351 12.45 9.31 -17.70
C PRO A 351 13.27 8.16 -17.09
N TYR A 352 14.35 8.47 -16.37
CA TYR A 352 15.12 7.45 -15.64
C TYR A 352 14.25 6.76 -14.58
N GLN A 353 13.51 7.51 -13.76
CA GLN A 353 12.62 6.92 -12.75
C GLN A 353 11.61 5.96 -13.40
N TYR A 354 10.99 6.32 -14.52
CA TYR A 354 10.07 5.42 -15.23
C TYR A 354 10.77 4.16 -15.73
N LEU A 355 11.99 4.26 -16.26
CA LEU A 355 12.78 3.09 -16.65
C LEU A 355 13.03 2.15 -15.45
N THR A 356 13.22 2.68 -14.23
CA THR A 356 13.35 1.81 -13.03
C THR A 356 12.10 0.95 -12.78
N PHE A 357 10.91 1.37 -13.24
CA PHE A 357 9.67 0.60 -13.13
C PHE A 357 9.43 -0.31 -14.33
N PHE A 358 9.66 0.17 -15.55
CA PHE A 358 9.17 -0.52 -16.76
C PHE A 358 10.24 -1.31 -17.51
N LEU A 359 11.53 -0.96 -17.36
CA LEU A 359 12.61 -1.70 -18.01
C LEU A 359 12.90 -3.00 -17.23
N GLU A 360 12.82 -4.16 -17.86
CA GLU A 360 13.05 -5.45 -17.17
C GLU A 360 14.54 -5.73 -16.87
N ASP A 361 15.44 -5.28 -17.75
CA ASP A 361 16.87 -5.58 -17.69
C ASP A 361 17.60 -4.67 -16.67
N ASP A 362 18.19 -5.30 -15.64
CA ASP A 362 18.94 -4.60 -14.59
C ASP A 362 20.31 -4.10 -15.09
N GLU A 363 20.96 -4.80 -16.03
CA GLU A 363 22.26 -4.42 -16.60
C GLU A 363 22.10 -3.23 -17.55
N GLU A 364 21.05 -3.26 -18.39
CA GLU A 364 20.72 -2.12 -19.26
C GLU A 364 20.36 -0.88 -18.42
N LEU A 365 19.58 -1.04 -17.36
CA LEU A 365 19.21 0.07 -16.48
C LEU A 365 20.44 0.70 -15.81
N GLU A 366 21.39 -0.12 -15.35
CA GLU A 366 22.64 0.36 -14.75
C GLU A 366 23.53 1.05 -15.79
N LYS A 367 23.61 0.51 -17.01
CA LYS A 367 24.31 1.17 -18.12
C LYS A 367 23.71 2.56 -18.40
N ILE A 368 22.39 2.68 -18.51
CA ILE A 368 21.70 3.96 -18.72
C ILE A 368 22.03 4.92 -17.57
N ARG A 369 22.02 4.45 -16.33
CA ARG A 369 22.36 5.25 -15.15
C ARG A 369 23.77 5.84 -15.27
N VAL A 370 24.76 4.99 -15.55
CA VAL A 370 26.16 5.41 -15.68
C VAL A 370 26.31 6.37 -16.85
N GLU A 371 25.81 6.02 -18.03
CA GLU A 371 25.99 6.86 -19.23
C GLU A 371 25.31 8.23 -19.09
N TYR A 372 24.14 8.31 -18.46
CA TYR A 372 23.46 9.58 -18.21
C TYR A 372 24.18 10.42 -17.14
N SER A 373 24.57 9.79 -16.03
CA SER A 373 25.29 10.49 -14.94
C SER A 373 26.68 10.97 -15.32
N THR A 374 27.34 10.36 -16.32
CA THR A 374 28.62 10.85 -16.85
C THR A 374 28.47 11.77 -18.06
N GLY A 375 27.25 12.10 -18.47
CA GLY A 375 26.98 12.95 -19.64
C GLY A 375 27.24 12.28 -21.00
N LYS A 376 27.48 10.97 -21.04
CA LYS A 376 27.67 10.20 -22.27
C LYS A 376 26.34 10.01 -23.01
N MET A 377 25.25 9.82 -22.28
CA MET A 377 23.88 9.81 -22.80
C MET A 377 23.26 11.18 -22.59
N LEU A 378 22.63 11.75 -23.61
CA LEU A 378 21.92 13.02 -23.55
C LEU A 378 20.47 12.85 -23.07
N THR A 379 19.87 13.93 -22.55
CA THR A 379 18.45 13.94 -22.14
C THR A 379 17.48 13.52 -23.24
N GLY A 380 17.76 13.86 -24.50
CA GLY A 380 16.93 13.41 -25.63
C GLY A 380 16.97 11.89 -25.82
N GLU A 381 18.13 11.26 -25.61
CA GLU A 381 18.34 9.82 -25.79
C GLU A 381 17.65 9.01 -24.69
N ILE A 382 17.77 9.43 -23.42
CA ILE A 382 17.07 8.74 -22.32
C ILE A 382 15.54 8.90 -22.43
N LYS A 383 15.04 10.07 -22.86
CA LYS A 383 13.61 10.30 -23.12
C LYS A 383 13.09 9.40 -24.24
N GLN A 384 13.86 9.26 -25.32
CA GLN A 384 13.54 8.35 -26.41
C GLN A 384 13.46 6.90 -25.92
N ARG A 385 14.47 6.43 -25.18
CA ARG A 385 14.49 5.06 -24.63
C ARG A 385 13.34 4.79 -23.65
N CYS A 386 13.00 5.76 -22.81
CA CYS A 386 11.84 5.71 -21.92
C CYS A 386 10.53 5.63 -22.71
N ALA A 387 10.36 6.46 -23.74
CA ALA A 387 9.17 6.45 -24.57
C ALA A 387 8.98 5.10 -25.28
N GLU A 388 10.05 4.50 -25.79
CA GLU A 388 10.03 3.18 -26.42
C GLU A 388 9.56 2.08 -25.45
N GLU A 389 10.08 2.06 -24.21
CA GLU A 389 9.65 1.07 -23.21
C GLU A 389 8.18 1.26 -22.83
N LEU A 390 7.75 2.51 -22.62
CA LEU A 390 6.36 2.81 -22.31
C LEU A 390 5.42 2.48 -23.47
N GLN A 391 5.84 2.71 -24.71
CA GLN A 391 5.06 2.33 -25.89
C GLN A 391 4.85 0.82 -25.94
N LYS A 392 5.92 0.04 -25.76
CA LYS A 392 5.85 -1.43 -25.68
C LYS A 392 4.89 -1.89 -24.57
N TYR A 393 5.01 -1.31 -23.39
CA TYR A 393 4.16 -1.63 -22.24
C TYR A 393 2.67 -1.33 -22.52
N VAL A 394 2.37 -0.12 -22.98
CA VAL A 394 0.99 0.33 -23.23
C VAL A 394 0.36 -0.43 -24.40
N LEU A 395 1.10 -0.69 -25.48
CA LEU A 395 0.61 -1.49 -26.62
C LEU A 395 0.25 -2.91 -26.19
N GLY A 396 1.15 -3.60 -25.47
CA GLY A 396 0.86 -4.95 -24.97
C GLY A 396 -0.34 -4.99 -24.01
N PHE A 397 -0.54 -3.94 -23.21
CA PHE A 397 -1.75 -3.78 -22.41
C PHE A 397 -3.01 -3.58 -23.27
N GLN A 398 -2.96 -2.70 -24.27
CA GLN A 398 -4.10 -2.42 -25.16
C GLN A 398 -4.53 -3.67 -25.95
N GLU A 399 -3.57 -4.49 -26.40
CA GLU A 399 -3.84 -5.77 -27.07
C GLU A 399 -4.57 -6.77 -26.16
N ARG A 400 -4.18 -6.86 -24.88
CA ARG A 400 -4.89 -7.70 -23.89
C ARG A 400 -6.26 -7.14 -23.59
N ARG A 401 -6.37 -5.82 -23.40
CA ARG A 401 -7.63 -5.13 -23.13
C ARG A 401 -8.66 -5.31 -24.24
N ALA A 402 -8.23 -5.31 -25.49
CA ALA A 402 -9.10 -5.53 -26.65
C ALA A 402 -9.77 -6.92 -26.64
N LYS A 403 -9.22 -7.88 -25.90
CA LYS A 403 -9.77 -9.24 -25.75
C LYS A 403 -10.73 -9.38 -24.55
N VAL A 404 -10.90 -8.34 -23.74
CA VAL A 404 -11.76 -8.38 -22.56
C VAL A 404 -13.20 -8.09 -22.96
N THR A 405 -14.00 -9.15 -23.11
CA THR A 405 -15.44 -9.06 -23.40
C THR A 405 -16.26 -8.91 -22.13
N ASP A 406 -17.57 -8.65 -22.27
CA ASP A 406 -18.48 -8.56 -21.13
C ASP A 406 -18.64 -9.90 -20.40
N GLU A 407 -18.52 -11.02 -21.11
CA GLU A 407 -18.51 -12.36 -20.54
C GLU A 407 -17.27 -12.58 -19.67
N VAL A 408 -16.10 -12.13 -20.11
CA VAL A 408 -14.87 -12.19 -19.32
C VAL A 408 -15.02 -11.34 -18.06
N VAL A 409 -15.54 -10.11 -18.18
CA VAL A 409 -15.83 -9.26 -17.00
C VAL A 409 -16.78 -9.96 -16.03
N ALA A 410 -17.87 -10.53 -16.55
CA ALA A 410 -18.85 -11.25 -15.75
C ALA A 410 -18.23 -12.46 -15.05
N GLU A 411 -17.31 -13.18 -15.69
CA GLU A 411 -16.59 -14.31 -15.07
C GLU A 411 -15.76 -13.87 -13.87
N PHE A 412 -14.95 -12.81 -14.01
CA PHE A 412 -14.15 -12.27 -12.90
C PHE A 412 -15.02 -11.77 -11.74
N MET A 413 -16.19 -11.20 -12.06
CA MET A 413 -17.11 -10.61 -11.07
C MET A 413 -18.16 -11.58 -10.51
N LYS A 414 -18.22 -12.81 -11.02
CA LYS A 414 -19.16 -13.82 -10.53
C LYS A 414 -18.72 -14.36 -9.18
N THR A 415 -19.60 -14.27 -8.19
CA THR A 415 -19.47 -14.97 -6.90
C THR A 415 -19.41 -16.48 -7.13
N ARG A 416 -18.21 -17.07 -7.01
CA ARG A 416 -17.94 -18.50 -7.28
C ARG A 416 -16.74 -19.01 -6.48
N PRO A 417 -16.64 -20.32 -6.21
CA PRO A 417 -15.41 -20.91 -5.70
C PRO A 417 -14.23 -20.63 -6.64
N LEU A 418 -13.08 -20.31 -6.08
CA LEU A 418 -11.83 -20.16 -6.82
C LEU A 418 -11.00 -21.45 -6.72
N SER A 419 -10.06 -21.62 -7.65
CA SER A 419 -9.11 -22.74 -7.62
C SER A 419 -8.10 -22.56 -6.48
N LEU A 420 -8.32 -23.32 -5.40
CA LEU A 420 -7.46 -23.34 -4.21
C LEU A 420 -6.45 -24.48 -4.31
N LYS A 421 -5.16 -24.18 -4.16
CA LYS A 421 -4.11 -25.19 -3.96
C LYS A 421 -3.49 -24.99 -2.59
N TRP A 422 -4.17 -25.45 -1.54
CA TRP A 422 -3.65 -25.36 -0.17
C TRP A 422 -3.95 -26.61 0.66
N ASN A 423 -3.11 -26.86 1.66
CA ASN A 423 -3.35 -27.91 2.64
C ASN A 423 -4.22 -27.35 3.78
N THR A 424 -5.41 -27.92 3.99
CA THR A 424 -6.31 -27.52 5.08
C THR A 424 -6.08 -28.33 6.37
N ALA A 425 -5.20 -29.33 6.35
CA ALA A 425 -4.88 -30.12 7.54
C ALA A 425 -4.15 -29.27 8.58
N GLY A 426 -4.88 -28.80 9.60
CA GLY A 426 -4.33 -28.08 10.75
C GLY A 426 -5.06 -26.78 11.11
N LEU A 427 -5.86 -26.22 10.19
CA LEU A 427 -6.65 -25.02 10.44
C LEU A 427 -7.85 -25.38 11.33
N GLY A 428 -7.76 -25.06 12.62
CA GLY A 428 -8.85 -25.33 13.59
C GLY A 428 -8.45 -26.25 14.74
N THR A 429 -7.20 -26.70 14.82
CA THR A 429 -6.69 -27.22 16.09
C THR A 429 -6.37 -26.04 17.01
N GLU A 430 -7.27 -25.76 17.94
CA GLU A 430 -6.89 -25.05 19.15
C GLU A 430 -5.70 -25.82 19.74
N THR A 431 -4.56 -25.15 19.91
CA THR A 431 -3.55 -25.58 20.86
C THR A 431 -4.23 -25.56 22.21
N LYS A 432 -4.80 -26.71 22.61
CA LYS A 432 -5.13 -26.99 24.00
C LYS A 432 -3.80 -27.02 24.74
N ASP A 433 -3.38 -25.88 25.27
CA ASP A 433 -2.57 -25.85 26.49
C ASP A 433 -3.45 -26.44 27.60
N GLY A 434 -3.44 -27.77 27.65
CA GLY A 434 -4.30 -28.60 28.47
C GLY A 434 -3.87 -30.05 28.29
N ALA A 435 -2.61 -30.32 28.60
CA ALA A 435 -2.10 -31.68 28.71
C ALA A 435 -2.61 -32.28 30.03
N GLU A 436 -3.80 -32.88 29.98
CA GLU A 436 -4.10 -34.04 30.81
C GLU A 436 -3.60 -35.28 30.06
N GLY A 437 -2.57 -35.91 30.62
CA GLY A 437 -1.90 -37.08 30.07
C GLY A 437 -0.91 -37.63 31.09
N GLU A 438 -1.46 -38.39 32.03
CA GLU A 438 -0.89 -39.44 32.87
C GLU A 438 0.54 -39.30 33.45
N ALA A 439 0.57 -39.36 34.78
CA ALA A 439 1.75 -39.36 35.61
C ALA A 439 2.56 -40.67 35.51
N ALA A 440 3.88 -40.53 35.39
CA ALA A 440 4.87 -41.47 35.93
C ALA A 440 6.11 -40.66 36.36
N GLY A 441 6.62 -40.96 37.55
CA GLY A 441 7.44 -40.06 38.35
C GLY A 441 8.89 -39.87 37.90
N ASP A 442 9.41 -38.67 38.14
CA ASP A 442 10.53 -38.46 39.05
C ASP A 442 10.54 -36.97 39.46
N GLY A 443 10.75 -36.70 40.75
CA GLY A 443 10.50 -35.39 41.39
C GLY A 443 11.52 -34.29 41.08
N LYS A 444 11.84 -34.04 39.81
CA LYS A 444 12.75 -32.96 39.40
C LYS A 444 12.05 -31.94 38.52
N MET A 445 12.11 -30.67 38.95
CA MET A 445 11.64 -29.54 38.15
C MET A 445 12.34 -29.50 36.79
N THR A 446 11.56 -29.27 35.73
CA THR A 446 12.08 -29.15 34.37
C THR A 446 13.00 -27.94 34.24
N LYS A 447 13.94 -27.97 33.29
CA LYS A 447 14.90 -26.89 33.02
C LYS A 447 14.22 -25.53 32.77
N ASN A 448 13.00 -25.53 32.22
CA ASN A 448 12.19 -24.32 32.03
C ASN A 448 11.54 -23.81 33.31
N GLN A 449 11.14 -24.70 34.23
CA GLN A 449 10.63 -24.31 35.56
C GLN A 449 11.75 -23.72 36.42
N LEU A 450 12.96 -24.30 36.40
CA LEU A 450 14.13 -23.75 37.09
C LEU A 450 14.50 -22.35 36.56
N LYS A 451 14.52 -22.16 35.23
CA LYS A 451 14.75 -20.83 34.62
C LYS A 451 13.69 -19.80 35.01
N LYS A 452 12.41 -20.20 35.11
CA LYS A 452 11.34 -19.29 35.57
C LYS A 452 11.52 -18.92 37.05
N LEU A 453 11.88 -19.89 37.89
CA LEU A 453 12.09 -19.66 39.33
C LEU A 453 13.27 -18.72 39.57
N GLU A 454 14.37 -18.92 38.85
CA GLU A 454 15.57 -18.09 38.96
C GLU A 454 15.33 -16.66 38.46
N LYS A 455 14.56 -16.50 37.36
CA LYS A 455 14.16 -15.19 36.85
C LYS A 455 13.23 -14.46 37.84
N ALA A 456 12.34 -15.18 38.53
CA ALA A 456 11.49 -14.60 39.57
C ALA A 456 12.31 -14.16 40.79
N ARG A 457 13.31 -14.95 41.21
CA ARG A 457 14.20 -14.60 42.32
C ARG A 457 15.03 -13.35 42.03
N GLN A 458 15.60 -13.25 40.82
CA GLN A 458 16.35 -12.07 40.38
C GLN A 458 15.48 -10.80 40.32
N GLN A 459 14.19 -10.94 40.01
CA GLN A 459 13.23 -9.81 40.01
C GLN A 459 12.86 -9.38 41.43
N ALA A 460 12.72 -10.32 42.37
CA ALA A 460 12.49 -10.02 43.77
C ALA A 460 13.70 -9.30 44.40
N GLU A 461 14.92 -9.81 44.19
CA GLU A 461 16.16 -9.18 44.66
C GLU A 461 16.35 -7.76 44.07
N LYS A 462 15.99 -7.53 42.80
CA LYS A 462 15.99 -6.18 42.20
C LYS A 462 14.95 -5.24 42.82
N LYS A 463 13.79 -5.75 43.23
CA LYS A 463 12.77 -4.95 43.91
C LYS A 463 13.20 -4.58 45.32
N GLU A 464 13.78 -5.52 46.08
CA GLU A 464 14.30 -5.25 47.42
C GLU A 464 15.45 -4.25 47.39
N LYS A 465 16.40 -4.36 46.45
CA LYS A 465 17.48 -3.35 46.30
C LYS A 465 16.94 -1.95 46.00
N LYS A 466 15.98 -1.83 45.08
CA LYS A 466 15.34 -0.52 44.78
C LYS A 466 14.57 0.04 45.96
N GLN A 467 14.01 -0.82 46.82
CA GLN A 467 13.28 -0.39 47.99
C GLN A 467 14.25 0.07 49.10
N ALA A 468 15.35 -0.65 49.32
CA ALA A 468 16.41 -0.26 50.25
C ALA A 468 17.09 1.07 49.86
N GLU A 469 17.36 1.28 48.56
CA GLU A 469 17.92 2.55 48.05
C GLU A 469 16.97 3.73 48.29
N LYS A 470 15.65 3.53 48.15
CA LYS A 470 14.65 4.56 48.45
C LYS A 470 14.57 4.88 49.94
N THR A 471 14.73 3.89 50.82
CA THR A 471 14.70 4.09 52.27
C THR A 471 15.97 4.78 52.78
N ALA A 472 17.13 4.50 52.17
CA ALA A 472 18.39 5.17 52.50
C ALA A 472 18.41 6.66 52.09
N ALA A 473 17.75 7.03 50.98
CA ALA A 473 17.64 8.42 50.53
C ALA A 473 16.71 9.29 51.39
N ALA A 474 15.84 8.69 52.20
CA ALA A 474 14.86 9.40 53.04
C ALA A 474 15.33 9.68 54.48
N GLY A 475 16.54 9.25 54.86
CA GLY A 475 17.01 9.20 56.25
C GLY A 475 18.17 10.13 56.63
N ALA A 476 18.45 11.19 55.89
CA ALA A 476 19.51 12.15 56.27
C ALA A 476 18.92 13.39 56.99
N PRO A 477 19.26 13.66 58.28
CA PRO A 477 18.78 14.84 58.99
C PRO A 477 19.60 16.09 58.63
N ALA A 478 18.92 17.22 58.45
CA ALA A 478 19.52 18.53 58.26
C ALA A 478 20.07 19.07 59.60
N ALA A 479 21.39 19.25 59.70
CA ALA A 479 22.01 20.00 60.79
C ALA A 479 21.79 21.50 60.54
N LYS A 480 21.11 22.17 61.48
CA LYS A 480 21.02 23.63 61.57
C LYS A 480 22.27 24.16 62.26
N GLU A 481 22.91 25.13 61.63
CA GLU A 481 23.95 25.98 62.19
C GLU A 481 23.32 27.37 62.38
N GLU A 482 23.18 27.84 63.62
CA GLU A 482 22.89 29.24 63.94
C GLU A 482 23.93 29.72 64.95
N ALA A 483 24.56 30.83 64.62
CA ALA A 483 25.49 31.56 65.47
C ALA A 483 24.73 32.50 66.43
N SER A 484 25.39 32.75 67.58
CA SER A 484 25.07 33.64 68.71
C SER A 484 24.03 33.16 69.71
#